data_AF-A0A432SQB3-F1
#
_entry.id   AF-A0A432SQB3-F1
#
_cell.length_a   1.000
_cell.length_b   1.000
_cell.length_c   1.000
_cell.angle_alpha   90.00
_cell.angle_beta   90.00
_cell.angle_gamma   90.00
#
_symmetry.space_group_name_H-M   'P 1'
#
loop_
_entity.id
_entity.type
_entity.pdbx_description
1 polymer ?
#
loop_
_entity_poly.entity_id
_entity_poly.type
_entity_poly.pdbx_seq_one_letter_code
_entity_poly.pdbx_strand_id
1 'polypeptide(L)'
;MKKLIIIPVLALNMLANGTHIQDKEALIAEYKKMFQKISQKRIGIEESKIDRLKAPFVEVKKEIKKIDPKSGKSTYEEPFDLQAVFGNKVKMNGHWYKLGDSVNGMKIISVNDNFVWLRNRKFRKKIFIGSKNEKISIK
;
A
#
# COMPACT_ATOMS: atom_id res chain seq x y z
N MET A 1 -14.09 -60.10 54.16
CA MET A 1 -13.75 -58.71 54.56
C MET A 1 -13.16 -58.00 53.35
N LYS A 2 -13.94 -57.17 52.63
CA LYS A 2 -13.46 -56.38 51.48
C LYS A 2 -13.47 -54.91 51.91
N LYS A 3 -12.32 -54.37 52.33
CA LYS A 3 -12.18 -52.94 52.64
C LYS A 3 -11.70 -52.22 51.37
N LEU A 4 -12.49 -51.20 51.03
CA LEU A 4 -12.43 -50.35 49.85
C LEU A 4 -11.04 -49.75 49.56
N ILE A 5 -10.49 -50.04 48.37
CA ILE A 5 -9.40 -49.30 47.74
C ILE A 5 -10.04 -48.33 46.74
N ILE A 6 -10.62 -47.23 47.21
CA ILE A 6 -11.20 -46.18 46.33
C ILE A 6 -10.37 -44.88 46.39
N ILE A 7 -9.49 -44.72 47.39
CA ILE A 7 -8.79 -43.46 47.65
C ILE A 7 -7.66 -43.13 46.64
N PRO A 8 -6.86 -44.08 46.07
CA PRO A 8 -5.75 -43.68 45.20
C PRO A 8 -6.19 -43.28 43.78
N VAL A 9 -7.39 -43.69 43.33
CA VAL A 9 -7.88 -43.39 41.97
C VAL A 9 -8.45 -41.96 41.86
N LEU A 10 -9.01 -41.43 42.96
CA LEU A 10 -9.55 -40.07 42.98
C LEU A 10 -8.44 -39.00 42.97
N ALA A 11 -7.33 -39.25 43.67
CA ALA A 11 -6.18 -38.34 43.71
C ALA A 11 -5.49 -38.21 42.35
N LEU A 12 -5.37 -39.32 41.59
CA LEU A 12 -4.69 -39.32 40.29
C LEU A 12 -5.44 -38.48 39.22
N ASN A 13 -6.77 -38.45 39.29
CA ASN A 13 -7.60 -37.63 38.40
C ASN A 13 -7.55 -36.12 38.74
N MET A 14 -7.20 -35.73 39.96
CA MET A 14 -7.04 -34.33 40.33
C MET A 14 -5.70 -33.74 39.84
N LEU A 15 -4.64 -34.55 39.77
CA LEU A 15 -3.33 -34.12 39.27
C LEU A 15 -3.30 -33.88 37.74
N ALA A 16 -3.98 -34.72 36.96
CA ALA A 16 -3.99 -34.59 35.49
C ALA A 16 -4.78 -33.38 34.97
N ASN A 17 -5.81 -32.93 35.71
CA ASN A 17 -6.60 -31.75 35.35
C ASN A 17 -5.92 -30.43 35.79
N GLY A 18 -5.06 -30.47 36.80
CA GLY A 18 -4.34 -29.29 37.31
C GLY A 18 -3.29 -28.75 36.32
N THR A 19 -2.60 -29.63 35.59
CA THR A 19 -1.54 -29.23 34.65
C THR A 19 -2.09 -28.48 33.43
N HIS A 20 -3.17 -28.97 32.82
CA HIS A 20 -3.82 -28.33 31.66
C HIS A 20 -4.47 -26.98 31.99
N ILE A 21 -4.86 -26.74 33.25
CA ILE A 21 -5.36 -25.45 33.73
C ILE A 21 -4.21 -24.47 33.94
N GLN A 22 -3.08 -24.93 34.51
CA GLN A 22 -1.87 -24.11 34.71
C GLN A 22 -1.27 -23.60 33.39
N ASP A 23 -1.24 -24.44 32.35
CA ASP A 23 -0.73 -24.04 31.02
C ASP A 23 -1.57 -22.93 30.38
N LYS A 24 -2.91 -23.00 30.55
CA LYS A 24 -3.82 -21.96 30.06
C LYS A 24 -3.67 -20.66 30.83
N GLU A 25 -3.52 -20.72 32.14
CA GLU A 25 -3.31 -19.54 32.97
C GLU A 25 -1.98 -18.84 32.67
N ALA A 26 -0.91 -19.62 32.45
CA ALA A 26 0.38 -19.10 32.02
C ALA A 26 0.30 -18.39 30.67
N LEU A 27 -0.38 -18.99 29.69
CA LEU A 27 -0.63 -18.40 28.37
C LEU A 27 -1.44 -17.09 28.49
N ILE A 28 -2.53 -17.09 29.27
CA ILE A 28 -3.35 -15.89 29.50
C ILE A 28 -2.51 -14.78 30.17
N ALA A 29 -1.64 -15.14 31.12
CA ALA A 29 -0.76 -14.18 31.78
C ALA A 29 0.26 -13.56 30.80
N GLU A 30 0.79 -14.34 29.87
CA GLU A 30 1.66 -13.85 28.80
C GLU A 30 0.93 -12.89 27.86
N TYR A 31 -0.27 -13.26 27.40
CA TYR A 31 -1.10 -12.38 26.58
C TYR A 31 -1.45 -11.08 27.29
N LYS A 32 -1.82 -11.13 28.57
CA LYS A 32 -2.08 -9.92 29.38
C LYS A 32 -0.86 -9.00 29.43
N LYS A 33 0.35 -9.55 29.59
CA LYS A 33 1.60 -8.76 29.54
C LYS A 33 1.81 -8.11 28.17
N MET A 34 1.54 -8.82 27.08
CA MET A 34 1.63 -8.26 25.73
C MET A 34 0.61 -7.14 25.51
N PHE A 35 -0.65 -7.36 25.89
CA PHE A 35 -1.71 -6.35 25.79
C PHE A 35 -1.40 -5.12 26.62
N GLN A 36 -0.90 -5.29 27.84
CA GLN A 36 -0.49 -4.18 28.69
C GLN A 36 0.60 -3.34 28.02
N LYS A 37 1.63 -3.97 27.42
CA LYS A 37 2.69 -3.25 26.69
C LYS A 37 2.17 -2.43 25.52
N ILE A 38 1.26 -2.99 24.71
CA ILE A 38 0.73 -2.29 23.53
C ILE A 38 -0.40 -1.31 23.84
N SER A 39 -1.05 -1.44 25.00
CA SER A 39 -2.13 -0.53 25.46
C SER A 39 -1.62 0.83 25.95
N GLN A 40 -0.31 0.95 26.21
CA GLN A 40 0.27 2.21 26.65
C GLN A 40 0.09 3.29 25.57
N LYS A 41 -0.25 4.51 26.01
CA LYS A 41 -0.42 5.66 25.11
C LYS A 41 0.89 5.90 24.36
N ARG A 42 0.84 5.92 23.03
CA ARG A 42 1.99 6.26 22.19
C ARG A 42 2.27 7.76 22.34
N ILE A 43 3.48 8.09 22.79
CA ILE A 43 3.98 9.46 22.84
C ILE A 43 5.05 9.56 21.75
N GLY A 44 4.99 10.62 20.95
CA GLY A 44 6.00 10.90 19.93
C GLY A 44 7.37 11.19 20.55
N ILE A 45 8.39 11.25 19.71
CA ILE A 45 9.71 11.72 20.12
C ILE A 45 9.77 13.25 19.94
N GLU A 46 10.56 13.94 20.78
CA GLU A 46 10.79 15.38 20.68
C GLU A 46 11.36 15.78 19.32
N GLU A 47 10.88 16.89 18.75
CA GLU A 47 11.27 17.38 17.42
C GLU A 47 12.78 17.64 17.31
N SER A 48 13.36 18.25 18.36
CA SER A 48 14.82 18.48 18.47
C SER A 48 15.66 17.19 18.41
N LYS A 49 15.07 16.04 18.71
CA LYS A 49 15.73 14.73 18.62
C LYS A 49 15.56 14.13 17.23
N ILE A 50 14.48 14.43 16.52
CA ILE A 50 14.26 14.04 15.11
C ILE A 50 15.29 14.73 14.21
N ASP A 51 15.50 16.02 14.41
CA ASP A 51 16.42 16.83 13.58
C ASP A 51 17.88 16.39 13.67
N ARG A 52 18.25 15.76 14.79
CA ARG A 52 19.59 15.21 15.01
C ARG A 52 19.79 13.84 14.37
N LEU A 53 18.73 13.19 13.88
CA LEU A 53 18.83 11.87 13.27
C LEU A 53 19.46 12.00 11.89
N LYS A 54 20.46 11.16 11.64
CA LYS A 54 21.03 11.01 10.30
C LYS A 54 19.99 10.34 9.38
N ALA A 55 19.96 10.76 8.11
CA ALA A 55 19.15 10.11 7.09
C ALA A 55 19.44 8.59 7.05
N PRO A 56 18.42 7.72 7.18
CA PRO A 56 18.61 6.27 7.27
C PRO A 56 18.90 5.64 5.90
N PHE A 57 18.77 6.41 4.82
CA PHE A 57 18.99 5.96 3.46
C PHE A 57 20.31 6.49 2.94
N VAL A 58 21.04 5.63 2.23
CA VAL A 58 22.24 6.03 1.51
C VAL A 58 21.80 6.79 0.26
N GLU A 59 22.21 8.05 0.15
CA GLU A 59 22.08 8.80 -1.09
C GLU A 59 23.06 8.23 -2.11
N VAL A 60 22.55 7.39 -3.01
CA VAL A 60 23.29 7.01 -4.20
C VAL A 60 23.35 8.24 -5.09
N LYS A 61 24.52 8.88 -5.15
CA LYS A 61 24.81 9.91 -6.16
C LYS A 61 24.64 9.24 -7.52
N LYS A 62 23.47 9.45 -8.15
CA LYS A 62 23.31 9.13 -9.56
C LYS A 62 24.26 10.05 -10.28
N GLU A 63 25.30 9.46 -10.87
CA GLU A 63 26.05 10.17 -11.90
C GLU A 63 25.03 10.61 -12.94
N ILE A 64 24.82 11.93 -13.04
CA ILE A 64 24.05 12.50 -14.12
C ILE A 64 24.93 12.27 -15.34
N LYS A 65 24.77 11.11 -15.99
CA LYS A 65 25.31 10.89 -17.32
C LYS A 65 24.76 12.04 -18.16
N LYS A 66 25.63 12.94 -18.61
CA LYS A 66 25.27 13.97 -19.58
C LYS A 66 24.68 13.21 -20.76
N ILE A 67 23.36 13.29 -20.90
CA ILE A 67 22.65 12.70 -22.01
C ILE A 67 23.12 13.51 -23.22
N ASP A 68 23.90 12.87 -24.09
CA ASP A 68 24.20 13.46 -25.39
C ASP A 68 22.86 13.64 -26.13
N PRO A 69 22.47 14.88 -26.48
CA PRO A 69 21.16 15.16 -27.06
C PRO A 69 20.92 14.47 -28.41
N LYS A 70 21.94 13.80 -28.99
CA LYS A 70 21.84 13.07 -30.25
C LYS A 70 21.86 11.54 -30.12
N SER A 71 22.09 10.97 -28.94
CA SER A 71 22.17 9.51 -28.76
C SER A 71 21.18 9.01 -27.71
N GLY A 72 19.91 8.97 -28.12
CA GLY A 72 18.89 8.26 -27.37
C GLY A 72 17.52 8.75 -27.78
N LYS A 73 16.72 7.88 -28.39
CA LYS A 73 15.28 8.07 -28.42
C LYS A 73 14.84 8.29 -26.98
N SER A 74 14.55 9.53 -26.62
CA SER A 74 13.90 9.86 -25.36
C SER A 74 12.63 9.02 -25.29
N THR A 75 12.67 7.94 -24.52
CA THR A 75 11.47 7.21 -24.10
C THR A 75 10.81 7.95 -22.94
N TYR A 76 10.83 9.29 -22.97
CA TYR A 76 9.93 10.07 -22.14
C TYR A 76 8.55 9.89 -22.74
N GLU A 77 7.85 8.84 -22.30
CA GLU A 77 6.43 8.69 -22.59
C GLU A 77 5.75 9.87 -21.90
N GLU A 78 5.41 10.88 -22.70
CA GLU A 78 4.68 12.04 -22.22
C GLU A 78 3.43 11.56 -21.46
N PRO A 79 3.20 12.04 -20.22
CA PRO A 79 2.07 11.59 -19.44
C PRO A 79 0.77 11.87 -20.19
N PHE A 80 -0.20 10.96 -20.07
CA PHE A 80 -1.53 11.20 -20.62
C PHE A 80 -2.23 12.25 -19.77
N ASP A 81 -2.55 13.38 -20.38
CA ASP A 81 -3.33 14.46 -19.79
C ASP A 81 -4.67 14.55 -20.53
N LEU A 82 -5.74 14.06 -19.91
CA LEU A 82 -7.10 14.18 -20.44
C LEU A 82 -7.68 15.52 -20.01
N GLN A 83 -7.86 16.41 -20.98
CA GLN A 83 -8.24 17.80 -20.76
C GLN A 83 -9.73 18.02 -20.93
N ALA A 84 -10.36 17.33 -21.87
CA ALA A 84 -11.79 17.47 -22.15
C ALA A 84 -12.35 16.21 -22.81
N VAL A 85 -13.66 16.00 -22.63
CA VAL A 85 -14.46 15.05 -23.39
C VAL A 85 -15.64 15.81 -23.98
N PHE A 86 -15.91 15.60 -25.26
CA PHE A 86 -17.04 16.19 -25.96
C PHE A 86 -17.71 15.16 -26.85
N GLY A 87 -18.82 14.61 -26.37
CA GLY A 87 -19.49 13.47 -27.01
C GLY A 87 -18.55 12.28 -27.13
N ASN A 88 -18.25 11.86 -28.36
CA ASN A 88 -17.35 10.74 -28.66
C ASN A 88 -15.90 11.15 -28.96
N LYS A 89 -15.54 12.43 -28.74
CA LYS A 89 -14.19 12.98 -28.93
C LYS A 89 -13.57 13.35 -27.60
N VAL A 90 -12.25 13.27 -27.54
CA VAL A 90 -11.47 13.53 -26.33
C VAL A 90 -10.30 14.43 -26.66
N LYS A 91 -10.03 15.43 -25.81
CA LYS A 91 -8.86 16.27 -25.91
C LYS A 91 -7.80 15.74 -24.95
N MET A 92 -6.69 15.25 -25.50
CA MET A 92 -5.61 14.64 -24.75
C MET A 92 -4.26 15.16 -25.23
N ASN A 93 -3.38 15.52 -24.31
CA ASN A 93 -2.08 16.14 -24.61
C ASN A 93 -2.23 17.30 -25.63
N GLY A 94 -3.27 18.13 -25.49
CA GLY A 94 -3.54 19.27 -26.36
C GLY A 94 -4.31 18.97 -27.66
N HIS A 95 -4.48 17.70 -28.05
CA HIS A 95 -5.03 17.32 -29.36
C HIS A 95 -6.36 16.60 -29.24
N TRP A 96 -7.24 16.76 -30.25
CA TRP A 96 -8.53 16.06 -30.31
C TRP A 96 -8.39 14.70 -30.99
N TYR A 97 -8.94 13.68 -30.34
CA TYR A 97 -8.99 12.30 -30.83
C TYR A 97 -10.43 11.78 -30.77
N LYS A 98 -10.73 10.76 -31.58
CA LYS A 98 -12.00 10.01 -31.53
C LYS A 98 -11.76 8.54 -31.11
N LEU A 99 -12.86 7.83 -30.85
CA LEU A 99 -12.82 6.40 -30.60
C LEU A 99 -12.04 5.66 -31.70
N GLY A 100 -11.07 4.84 -31.30
CA GLY A 100 -10.22 4.07 -32.20
C GLY A 100 -8.91 4.74 -32.61
N ASP A 101 -8.71 6.02 -32.34
CA ASP A 101 -7.42 6.67 -32.58
C ASP A 101 -6.37 6.20 -31.59
N SER A 102 -5.09 6.42 -31.91
CA SER A 102 -3.95 6.07 -31.06
C SER A 102 -3.27 7.32 -30.50
N VAL A 103 -2.97 7.29 -29.21
CA VAL A 103 -2.20 8.31 -28.49
C VAL A 103 -1.04 7.62 -27.74
N ASN A 104 0.19 8.10 -27.91
CA ASN A 104 1.40 7.52 -27.31
C ASN A 104 1.44 5.98 -27.34
N GLY A 105 1.11 5.38 -28.49
CA GLY A 105 1.13 3.92 -28.68
C GLY A 105 -0.04 3.14 -28.05
N MET A 106 -1.06 3.82 -27.50
CA MET A 106 -2.26 3.20 -26.95
C MET A 106 -3.51 3.62 -27.73
N LYS A 107 -4.39 2.66 -28.03
CA LYS A 107 -5.65 2.91 -28.75
C LYS A 107 -6.76 3.30 -27.78
N ILE A 108 -7.55 4.30 -28.14
CA ILE A 108 -8.77 4.69 -27.43
C ILE A 108 -9.85 3.65 -27.71
N ILE A 109 -10.29 2.95 -26.66
CA ILE A 109 -11.28 1.86 -26.78
C ILE A 109 -12.65 2.22 -26.20
N SER A 110 -12.75 3.26 -25.38
CA SER A 110 -14.03 3.78 -24.86
C SER A 110 -13.84 5.21 -24.38
N VAL A 111 -14.84 6.04 -24.67
CA VAL A 111 -14.94 7.44 -24.25
C VAL A 111 -16.17 7.56 -23.36
N ASN A 112 -16.01 8.12 -22.17
CA ASN A 112 -17.07 8.45 -21.22
C ASN A 112 -16.87 9.89 -20.77
N ASP A 113 -17.89 10.50 -20.17
CA ASP A 113 -17.92 11.94 -19.88
C ASP A 113 -16.71 12.44 -19.07
N ASN A 114 -16.21 11.64 -18.11
CA ASN A 114 -15.12 12.04 -17.22
C ASN A 114 -13.86 11.19 -17.35
N PHE A 115 -13.87 10.16 -18.21
CA PHE A 115 -12.71 9.27 -18.35
C PHE A 115 -12.66 8.55 -19.70
N VAL A 116 -11.46 8.10 -20.04
CA VAL A 116 -11.16 7.37 -21.27
C VAL A 116 -10.43 6.07 -20.94
N TRP A 117 -10.78 5.00 -21.65
CA TRP A 117 -10.02 3.76 -21.62
C TRP A 117 -9.07 3.69 -22.81
N LEU A 118 -7.79 3.50 -22.49
CA LEU A 118 -6.71 3.26 -23.44
C LEU A 118 -6.27 1.80 -23.36
N ARG A 119 -5.88 1.21 -24.48
CA ARG A 119 -5.36 -0.16 -24.53
C ARG A 119 -4.18 -0.30 -25.48
N ASN A 120 -3.17 -1.03 -25.04
CA ASN A 120 -2.14 -1.61 -25.92
C ASN A 120 -2.18 -3.15 -25.84
N ARG A 121 -1.17 -3.83 -26.38
CA ARG A 121 -1.10 -5.31 -26.35
C ARG A 121 -0.91 -5.90 -24.95
N LYS A 122 -0.38 -5.13 -23.99
CA LYS A 122 0.02 -5.61 -22.66
C LYS A 122 -1.02 -5.30 -21.58
N PHE A 123 -1.59 -4.09 -21.58
CA PHE A 123 -2.48 -3.63 -20.52
C PHE A 123 -3.50 -2.59 -21.01
N ARG A 124 -4.47 -2.32 -20.14
CA ARG A 124 -5.43 -1.22 -20.26
C ARG A 124 -5.13 -0.14 -19.23
N LYS A 125 -5.35 1.12 -19.58
CA LYS A 125 -5.18 2.28 -18.70
C LYS A 125 -6.46 3.11 -18.70
N LYS A 126 -6.92 3.51 -17.51
CA LYS A 126 -8.04 4.46 -17.34
C LYS A 126 -7.45 5.83 -17.07
N ILE A 127 -7.81 6.82 -17.87
CA ILE A 127 -7.39 8.21 -17.70
C ILE A 127 -8.62 9.03 -17.32
N PHE A 128 -8.52 9.80 -16.25
CA PHE A 128 -9.58 10.71 -15.80
C PHE A 128 -9.30 12.13 -16.26
N ILE A 129 -10.35 12.91 -16.47
CA ILE A 129 -10.21 14.34 -16.72
C ILE A 129 -9.49 14.98 -15.53
N GLY A 130 -8.46 15.77 -15.79
CA GLY A 130 -7.71 16.44 -14.73
C GLY A 130 -8.59 17.43 -13.97
N SER A 131 -9.00 17.10 -12.75
CA SER A 131 -9.65 18.07 -11.86
C SER A 131 -8.57 18.94 -11.23
N LYS A 132 -8.28 20.09 -11.83
CA LYS A 132 -7.40 21.07 -11.20
C LYS A 132 -8.12 21.63 -9.97
N ASN A 133 -7.65 21.28 -8.78
CA ASN A 133 -8.08 21.95 -7.55
C ASN A 133 -7.12 23.12 -7.33
N GLU A 134 -7.54 24.34 -7.67
CA GLU A 134 -6.66 25.54 -7.62
C GLU A 134 -6.04 25.79 -6.24
N LYS A 135 -6.61 25.22 -5.18
CA LYS A 135 -6.13 25.33 -3.80
C LYS A 135 -4.99 24.37 -3.41
N ILE A 136 -4.60 23.42 -4.27
CA ILE A 136 -3.53 22.46 -3.95
C ILE A 136 -2.31 22.76 -4.84
N SER A 137 -1.31 23.40 -4.24
CA SER A 137 0.04 23.51 -4.80
C SER A 137 0.93 22.52 -4.06
N ILE A 138 1.49 21.54 -4.78
CA ILE A 138 2.60 20.73 -4.28
C ILE A 138 3.86 21.49 -4.70
N LYS A 139 4.55 22.03 -3.70
CA LYS A 139 5.84 22.73 -3.86
C LYS A 139 6.98 21.78 -3.52
#